data_AF-A0A1H7G7J1-F1
#
_entry.id   AF-A0A1H7G7J1-F1
#
_cell.length_a   1.000
_cell.length_b   1.000
_cell.length_c   1.000
_cell.angle_alpha   90.00
_cell.angle_beta   90.00
_cell.angle_gamma   90.00
#
_symmetry.space_group_name_H-M   'P 1'
#
loop_
_entity.id
_entity.type
_entity.pdbx_description
1 polymer ?
#
loop_
_entity_poly.entity_id
_entity_poly.type
_entity_poly.pdbx_seq_one_letter_code
_entity_poly.pdbx_strand_id
1 'polypeptide(L)'
;MTKLASSILEIIRMMIMMMIVTAVLGSIEHQILKSWISWEESYFLFLFAGNVCWFLVLYRNRLQFSGWYRSAETQRKLSRNATRTIVAFGALLIAAPVILTWITA
;
A
#
# COMPACT_ATOMS: atom_id res chain seq x y z
N MET A 1 -19.36 -6.71 -24.36
CA MET A 1 -18.79 -7.77 -23.50
C MET A 1 -17.28 -7.58 -23.23
N THR A 2 -16.50 -6.95 -24.12
CA THR A 2 -15.03 -6.77 -23.96
C THR A 2 -14.62 -5.83 -22.83
N LYS A 3 -15.38 -4.75 -22.56
CA LYS A 3 -15.06 -3.78 -21.48
C LYS A 3 -15.19 -4.37 -20.08
N LEU A 4 -16.22 -5.20 -19.84
CA LEU A 4 -16.42 -5.87 -18.55
C LEU A 4 -15.29 -6.87 -18.23
N ALA A 5 -14.94 -7.72 -19.20
CA ALA A 5 -13.83 -8.66 -19.05
C ALA A 5 -12.49 -7.95 -18.77
N SER A 6 -12.22 -6.84 -19.47
CA SER A 6 -11.03 -6.02 -19.24
C SER A 6 -11.01 -5.38 -17.85
N SER A 7 -12.15 -4.88 -17.36
CA SER A 7 -12.24 -4.33 -15.99
C SER A 7 -11.99 -5.41 -14.93
N ILE A 8 -12.55 -6.61 -15.10
CA ILE A 8 -12.34 -7.73 -14.18
C ILE A 8 -10.85 -8.12 -14.13
N LEU A 9 -10.19 -8.21 -15.28
CA LEU A 9 -8.75 -8.49 -15.34
C LEU A 9 -7.91 -7.44 -14.61
N GLU A 10 -8.31 -6.17 -14.63
CA GLU A 10 -7.58 -5.14 -13.87
C GLU A 10 -7.78 -5.22 -12.37
N ILE A 11 -8.98 -5.59 -11.91
CA ILE A 11 -9.21 -5.84 -10.48
C ILE A 11 -8.33 -7.01 -10.03
N ILE A 12 -8.30 -8.11 -10.79
CA ILE A 12 -7.46 -9.27 -10.47
C ILE A 12 -5.99 -8.87 -10.44
N ARG A 13 -5.50 -8.13 -11.45
CA ARG A 13 -4.13 -7.64 -11.49
C ARG A 13 -3.80 -6.75 -10.29
N MET A 14 -4.69 -5.84 -9.92
CA MET A 14 -4.54 -4.97 -8.77
C MET A 14 -4.43 -5.79 -7.48
N MET A 15 -5.30 -6.79 -7.29
CA MET A 15 -5.28 -7.67 -6.12
C MET A 15 -3.99 -8.48 -6.01
N ILE A 16 -3.53 -9.08 -7.11
CA ILE A 16 -2.27 -9.84 -7.16
C ILE A 16 -1.08 -8.93 -6.83
N MET A 17 -1.01 -7.76 -7.47
CA MET A 17 0.07 -6.79 -7.22
C MET A 17 0.05 -6.28 -5.78
N MET A 18 -1.13 -6.01 -5.22
CA MET A 18 -1.28 -5.59 -3.84
C MET A 18 -0.73 -6.65 -2.90
N MET A 19 -1.17 -7.90 -3.06
CA MET A 19 -0.75 -9.03 -2.23
C MET A 19 0.77 -9.20 -2.24
N ILE A 20 1.39 -9.16 -3.43
CA ILE A 20 2.85 -9.29 -3.57
C ILE A 20 3.55 -8.12 -2.88
N VAL A 21 3.14 -6.88 -3.15
CA VAL A 21 3.79 -5.69 -2.60
C VAL A 21 3.66 -5.64 -1.08
N THR A 22 2.47 -5.87 -0.54
CA THR A 22 2.24 -5.84 0.91
C THR A 22 2.95 -6.99 1.63
N ALA A 23 3.03 -8.17 1.02
CA ALA A 23 3.75 -9.30 1.62
C ALA A 23 5.26 -9.06 1.64
N VAL A 24 5.82 -8.57 0.53
CA VAL A 24 7.27 -8.29 0.44
C VAL A 24 7.66 -7.15 1.38
N LEU A 25 6.98 -6.01 1.31
CA LEU A 25 7.31 -4.86 2.17
C LEU A 25 7.04 -5.18 3.64
N GLY A 26 5.89 -5.78 3.97
CA GLY A 26 5.56 -6.14 5.35
C GLY A 26 6.55 -7.12 5.97
N SER A 27 7.06 -8.08 5.19
CA SER A 27 8.11 -9.00 5.66
C SER A 27 9.43 -8.26 5.96
N ILE A 28 9.85 -7.35 5.07
CA ILE A 28 11.07 -6.55 5.26
C ILE A 28 10.92 -5.65 6.49
N GLU A 29 9.81 -4.93 6.60
CA GLU A 29 9.51 -4.02 7.71
C GLU A 29 9.44 -4.76 9.04
N HIS A 30 8.78 -5.92 9.08
CA HIS A 30 8.72 -6.76 10.28
C HIS A 30 10.11 -7.16 10.76
N GLN A 31 10.98 -7.61 9.85
CA GLN A 31 12.33 -8.03 10.21
C GLN A 31 13.18 -6.87 10.74
N ILE A 32 13.03 -5.67 10.16
CA ILE A 32 13.71 -4.46 10.64
C ILE A 32 13.19 -4.08 12.02
N LEU A 33 11.88 -3.94 12.19
CA LEU A 33 11.27 -3.42 13.40
C LEU A 33 11.40 -4.39 14.59
N LYS A 34 11.25 -5.69 14.37
CA LYS A 34 11.45 -6.70 15.42
C LYS A 34 12.87 -6.69 16.01
N SER A 35 13.85 -6.16 15.28
CA SER A 35 15.21 -5.99 15.82
C SER A 35 15.34 -4.79 16.78
N TRP A 36 14.39 -3.85 16.77
CA TRP A 36 14.44 -2.60 17.55
C TRP A 36 13.44 -2.55 18.71
N ILE A 37 12.31 -3.25 18.60
CA ILE A 37 11.23 -3.22 19.57
C ILE A 37 10.74 -4.63 19.94
N SER A 38 10.17 -4.75 21.14
CA SER A 38 9.39 -5.94 21.53
C SER A 38 8.17 -6.05 20.62
N TRP A 39 8.11 -7.14 19.86
CA TRP A 39 7.09 -7.28 18.81
C TRP A 39 5.75 -7.78 19.36
N GLU A 40 4.67 -7.05 19.04
CA GLU A 40 3.29 -7.50 19.25
C GLU A 40 2.63 -7.89 17.92
N GLU A 41 1.79 -8.93 17.92
CA GLU A 41 1.09 -9.37 16.71
C GLU A 41 0.16 -8.29 16.12
N SER A 42 -0.37 -7.40 16.97
CA SER A 42 -1.21 -6.27 16.57
C SER A 42 -0.48 -5.31 15.60
N TYR A 43 0.86 -5.26 15.64
CA TYR A 43 1.68 -4.37 14.82
C TYR A 43 1.66 -4.74 13.32
N PHE A 44 1.32 -5.99 12.98
CA PHE A 44 1.14 -6.38 11.58
C PHE A 44 0.02 -5.60 10.89
N LEU A 45 -1.04 -5.21 11.61
CA LEU A 45 -2.14 -4.43 11.04
C LEU A 45 -1.68 -3.02 10.63
N PHE A 46 -0.79 -2.41 11.42
CA PHE A 46 -0.21 -1.10 11.12
C PHE A 46 0.68 -1.16 9.88
N LEU A 47 1.55 -2.17 9.78
CA LEU A 47 2.37 -2.40 8.59
C LEU A 47 1.51 -2.66 7.35
N PHE A 48 0.50 -3.51 7.46
CA PHE A 48 -0.39 -3.81 6.35
C PHE A 48 -1.12 -2.55 5.86
N ALA A 49 -1.71 -1.77 6.78
CA ALA A 49 -2.43 -0.55 6.43
C ALA A 49 -1.51 0.51 5.79
N GLY A 50 -0.29 0.69 6.30
CA GLY A 50 0.70 1.59 5.73
C GLY A 50 1.13 1.17 4.33
N ASN A 51 1.41 -0.12 4.13
CA ASN A 51 1.77 -0.67 2.83
C ASN A 51 0.64 -0.57 1.81
N VAL A 52 -0.62 -0.75 2.22
CA VAL A 52 -1.78 -0.53 1.34
C VAL A 52 -1.86 0.93 0.90
N CYS A 53 -1.55 1.89 1.77
CA CYS A 53 -1.49 3.31 1.40
C CYS A 53 -0.42 3.58 0.33
N TRP A 54 0.79 3.05 0.54
CA TRP A 54 1.88 3.19 -0.42
C TRP A 54 1.59 2.46 -1.74
N PHE A 55 1.01 1.27 -1.68
CA PHE A 55 0.56 0.53 -2.86
C PHE A 55 -0.50 1.31 -3.64
N LEU A 56 -1.48 1.92 -2.97
CA LEU A 56 -2.52 2.73 -3.61
C LEU A 56 -1.89 3.88 -4.42
N VAL A 57 -0.91 4.56 -3.84
CA VAL A 57 -0.20 5.65 -4.51
C VAL A 57 0.59 5.13 -5.71
N LEU A 58 1.36 4.05 -5.55
CA LEU A 58 2.13 3.43 -6.62
C LEU A 58 1.23 2.97 -7.77
N TYR A 59 0.11 2.34 -7.42
CA TYR A 59 -0.84 1.81 -8.38
C TYR A 59 -1.51 2.95 -9.15
N ARG A 60 -2.11 3.92 -8.45
CA ARG A 60 -2.81 5.05 -9.07
C ARG A 60 -1.93 5.96 -9.91
N ASN A 61 -0.66 6.13 -9.56
CA ASN A 61 0.23 7.05 -10.26
C ASN A 61 1.10 6.39 -11.35
N ARG A 62 1.31 5.07 -11.29
CA ARG A 62 2.20 4.36 -12.21
C ARG A 62 1.60 3.10 -12.80
N LEU A 63 1.18 2.14 -11.96
CA LEU A 63 0.82 0.79 -12.45
C LEU A 63 -0.50 0.77 -13.22
N GLN A 64 -1.47 1.60 -12.84
CA GLN A 64 -2.80 1.69 -13.48
C GLN A 64 -2.69 2.06 -14.98
N PHE A 65 -1.68 2.83 -15.38
CA PHE A 65 -1.47 3.28 -16.77
C PHE A 65 -0.95 2.19 -17.71
N SER A 66 -0.42 1.11 -17.14
CA SER A 66 0.08 -0.04 -17.90
C SER A 66 -0.99 -1.12 -18.12
N GLY A 67 -2.25 -0.81 -17.80
CA GLY A 67 -3.39 -1.71 -17.92
C GLY A 67 -3.91 -1.93 -19.35
N TRP A 68 -4.63 -3.04 -19.49
CA TRP A 68 -5.53 -3.41 -20.58
C TRP A 68 -6.77 -2.50 -20.64
N TYR A 69 -7.27 -2.01 -19.49
CA TYR A 69 -8.41 -1.08 -19.47
C TYR A 69 -7.95 0.39 -19.57
N ARG A 70 -8.00 0.95 -20.78
CA ARG A 70 -7.69 2.35 -21.06
C ARG A 70 -8.97 3.16 -21.28
N SER A 71 -9.44 3.86 -20.26
CA SER A 71 -10.39 4.96 -20.42
C SER A 71 -9.75 6.25 -19.89
N ALA A 72 -9.80 7.32 -20.69
CA ALA A 72 -9.25 8.63 -20.36
C ALA A 72 -9.85 9.22 -19.06
N GLU A 73 -11.03 8.74 -18.66
CA GLU A 73 -11.75 9.20 -17.48
C GLU A 73 -11.27 8.52 -16.19
N THR A 74 -10.85 7.24 -16.27
CA THR A 74 -10.39 6.45 -15.12
C THR A 74 -8.88 6.53 -14.87
N GLN A 75 -8.10 6.94 -15.89
CA GLN A 75 -6.64 7.06 -15.85
C GLN A 75 -6.21 8.48 -15.44
N ARG A 76 -6.71 8.97 -14.30
CA ARG A 76 -6.27 10.24 -13.71
C ARG A 76 -5.31 9.97 -12.57
N LYS A 77 -4.10 10.55 -12.66
CA LYS A 77 -3.12 10.53 -11.57
C LYS A 77 -3.70 11.21 -10.33
N LEU A 78 -3.28 10.76 -9.15
CA LEU A 78 -3.60 11.48 -7.93
C LEU A 78 -2.98 12.88 -7.98
N SER A 79 -3.64 13.84 -7.36
CA SER A 79 -3.03 15.16 -7.17
C SER A 79 -1.75 15.04 -6.35
N ARG A 80 -0.83 15.99 -6.54
CA ARG A 80 0.46 15.99 -5.81
C ARG A 80 0.24 16.05 -4.30
N ASN A 81 -0.78 16.79 -3.86
CA ASN A 81 -1.14 16.91 -2.45
C ASN A 81 -1.67 15.59 -1.90
N ALA A 82 -2.63 14.95 -2.57
CA ALA A 82 -3.17 13.66 -2.14
C ALA A 82 -2.07 12.58 -2.07
N THR A 83 -1.17 12.57 -3.06
CA THR A 83 0.00 11.66 -3.07
C THR A 83 0.87 11.87 -1.83
N ARG A 84 1.24 13.12 -1.52
CA ARG A 84 2.07 13.43 -0.35
C ARG A 84 1.38 13.06 0.96
N THR A 85 0.09 13.39 1.10
CA THR A 85 -0.68 13.08 2.31
C THR A 85 -0.77 11.57 2.55
N ILE A 86 -1.09 10.78 1.52
CA ILE A 86 -1.23 9.32 1.68
C ILE A 86 0.12 8.65 1.94
N VAL A 87 1.20 9.11 1.29
CA VAL A 87 2.55 8.60 1.57
C VAL A 87 2.96 8.92 3.00
N ALA A 88 2.75 10.15 3.47
CA ALA A 88 3.06 10.55 4.84
C ALA A 88 2.22 9.77 5.86
N PHE A 89 0.94 9.56 5.59
CA PHE A 89 0.07 8.77 6.44
C PHE A 89 0.50 7.29 6.50
N GLY A 90 0.86 6.70 5.36
CA GLY A 90 1.40 5.34 5.31
C GLY A 90 2.71 5.21 6.09
N ALA A 91 3.61 6.19 6.00
CA ALA A 91 4.84 6.22 6.78
C ALA A 91 4.58 6.32 8.29
N LEU A 92 3.59 7.13 8.70
CA LEU A 92 3.19 7.25 10.10
C LEU A 92 2.63 5.93 10.64
N LEU A 93 1.81 5.22 9.85
CA LEU A 93 1.30 3.91 10.22
C LEU A 93 2.43 2.88 10.38
N ILE A 94 3.40 2.84 9.46
CA ILE A 94 4.54 1.92 9.56
C ILE A 94 5.42 2.24 10.78
N ALA A 95 5.54 3.51 11.15
CA ALA A 95 6.26 3.94 12.34
C ALA A 95 5.47 3.78 13.66
N ALA A 96 4.16 3.56 13.59
CA ALA A 96 3.29 3.48 14.76
C ALA A 96 3.70 2.41 15.79
N PRO A 97 4.11 1.18 15.40
CA PRO A 97 4.63 0.19 16.34
C PRO A 97 5.75 0.73 17.23
N VAL A 98 6.73 1.42 16.63
CA VAL A 98 7.84 2.04 17.36
C VAL A 98 7.29 3.06 18.35
N ILE A 99 6.51 4.02 17.86
CA ILE A 99 5.95 5.10 18.69
C ILE A 99 5.15 4.54 19.87
N LEU A 100 4.31 3.53 19.62
CA LEU A 100 3.49 2.90 20.66
C LEU A 100 4.36 2.20 21.69
N THR A 101 5.32 1.37 21.27
CA THR A 101 6.22 0.69 22.21
C THR A 101 6.96 1.69 23.10
N TRP A 102 7.45 2.81 22.56
CA TRP A 102 8.14 3.84 23.35
C TRP A 102 7.22 4.63 24.29
N ILE A 103 5.92 4.75 23.99
CA ILE A 103 4.96 5.43 24.87
C ILE A 103 4.51 4.51 26.02
N THR A 104 4.42 3.20 25.76
CA THR A 104 3.94 2.22 26.74
C THR A 104 5.04 1.54 27.55
N ALA A 105 6.31 1.66 27.14
CA ALA A 105 7.48 1.18 27.87
C ALA A 105 7.84 2.09 29.05
#